data_AF-A0A7S2MM80-F1
#
_entry.id   AF-A0A7S2MM80-F1
#
_cell.length_a   1.000
_cell.length_b   1.000
_cell.length_c   1.000
_cell.angle_alpha   90.00
_cell.angle_beta   90.00
_cell.angle_gamma   90.00
#
_symmetry.space_group_name_H-M   'P 1'
#
loop_
_entity.id
_entity.type
_entity.pdbx_description
1 polymer ?
#
loop_
_entity_poly.entity_id
_entity_poly.type
_entity_poly.pdbx_seq_one_letter_code
_entity_poly.pdbx_strand_id
1 'polypeptide(L)'
;NDNKFYGMVIEPPSTNIAHVYVTGEKTNVRLLDVRLEGTDMFAPSKPLVIIDDSSYGNVMTGMLGHTHIQADLNRNPGIDFTGGKTVGLDPAPVNMLWNAAFIGFDANSRTMPGWSLPGTNWEISVLDDSEALHADHKVLRVDYLNYGGAFKLKYDVLPKSNGHSFVTFGIYARSSVANSISSAMRYESGSIIASISHSGSGEWEFIGMSALYDQTAPYFYFSITGDVDITAPTLVYGQTPATPGASLMSSSGAKMSGSLSLGLTKAYPPPASTPYYWTLPLNGGNIFDMDMEGNPSRTIIRINHSSANRFPRGTVITLLFPEAGTTVKHNAYIQLNKATNFVSTEDSSLTLVTHGSATWTEISRNS
;
A
#
# COMPACT_ATOMS: atom_id res chain seq x y z
N ASN A 1 1.61 26.27 -1.75
CA ASN A 1 0.51 26.59 -0.80
C ASN A 1 -0.02 25.30 -0.23
N ASP A 2 0.02 25.13 1.09
CA ASP A 2 -0.33 23.90 1.80
C ASP A 2 -1.75 24.05 2.39
N ASN A 3 -2.74 24.20 1.50
CA ASN A 3 -4.12 24.50 1.87
C ASN A 3 -4.84 23.20 2.23
N LYS A 4 -5.26 23.08 3.49
CA LYS A 4 -5.94 21.89 4.04
C LYS A 4 -7.27 22.31 4.63
N PHE A 5 -8.34 21.70 4.15
CA PHE A 5 -9.69 21.92 4.65
C PHE A 5 -10.29 20.57 5.06
N TYR A 6 -10.90 20.54 6.24
CA TYR A 6 -11.45 19.34 6.85
C TYR A 6 -12.92 19.57 7.17
N GLY A 7 -13.79 18.62 6.84
CA GLY A 7 -15.22 18.65 7.22
C GLY A 7 -16.00 19.82 6.60
N MET A 8 -15.58 20.34 5.45
CA MET A 8 -16.24 21.45 4.78
C MET A 8 -17.59 21.02 4.18
N VAL A 9 -18.64 21.81 4.40
CA VAL A 9 -19.99 21.55 3.88
C VAL A 9 -20.46 22.73 3.04
N ILE A 10 -20.81 22.47 1.77
CA ILE A 10 -21.36 23.48 0.84
C ILE A 10 -22.62 22.89 0.19
N GLU A 11 -23.78 23.38 0.61
CA GLU A 11 -25.09 22.81 0.23
C GLU A 11 -26.12 23.90 -0.15
N PRO A 12 -25.85 24.74 -1.16
CA PRO A 12 -26.84 25.71 -1.59
C PRO A 12 -28.07 25.01 -2.22
N PRO A 13 -29.29 25.54 -1.99
CA PRO A 13 -30.51 24.99 -2.59
C PRO A 13 -30.51 25.04 -4.13
N SER A 14 -29.82 26.02 -4.73
CA SER A 14 -29.55 26.05 -6.17
C SER A 14 -28.16 26.62 -6.45
N THR A 15 -27.45 26.09 -7.44
CA THR A 15 -26.13 26.60 -7.86
C THR A 15 -25.95 26.48 -9.38
N ASN A 16 -25.23 27.44 -9.97
CA ASN A 16 -24.82 27.43 -11.38
C ASN A 16 -23.28 27.49 -11.55
N ILE A 17 -22.54 27.44 -10.44
CA ILE A 17 -21.07 27.51 -10.38
C ILE A 17 -20.50 26.27 -9.68
N ALA A 18 -19.24 25.97 -9.96
CA ALA A 18 -18.48 24.98 -9.20
C ALA A 18 -18.29 25.47 -7.75
N HIS A 19 -18.36 24.55 -6.80
CA HIS A 19 -18.12 24.83 -5.38
C HIS A 19 -16.63 24.82 -5.06
N VAL A 20 -15.89 23.98 -5.78
CA VAL A 20 -14.44 23.88 -5.67
C VAL A 20 -13.85 24.04 -7.06
N TYR A 21 -12.97 25.04 -7.22
CA TYR A 21 -12.18 25.22 -8.42
C TYR A 21 -10.70 25.36 -8.03
N VAL A 22 -9.86 24.43 -8.50
CA VAL A 22 -8.42 24.42 -8.25
C VAL A 22 -7.68 24.66 -9.56
N THR A 23 -6.76 25.63 -9.56
CA THR A 23 -5.95 26.01 -10.73
C THR A 23 -4.57 26.50 -10.29
N GLY A 24 -3.57 26.35 -11.17
CA GLY A 24 -2.22 26.87 -10.99
C GLY A 24 -1.14 25.80 -10.78
N GLU A 25 0.09 26.14 -11.15
CA GLU A 25 1.24 25.25 -11.04
C GLU A 25 1.61 25.00 -9.56
N LYS A 26 1.85 23.74 -9.19
CA LYS A 26 2.26 23.30 -7.84
C LYS A 26 1.22 23.53 -6.73
N THR A 27 -0.07 23.54 -7.06
CA THR A 27 -1.14 23.54 -6.06
C THR A 27 -1.34 22.15 -5.48
N ASN A 28 -1.12 22.00 -4.17
CA ASN A 28 -1.47 20.79 -3.42
C ASN A 28 -2.58 21.16 -2.42
N VAL A 29 -3.82 20.90 -2.81
CA VAL A 29 -5.00 21.14 -1.97
C VAL A 29 -5.44 19.81 -1.39
N ARG A 30 -5.66 19.79 -0.06
CA ARG A 30 -6.28 18.67 0.62
C ARG A 30 -7.66 19.05 1.11
N LEU A 31 -8.69 18.40 0.56
CA LEU A 31 -10.06 18.46 1.07
C LEU A 31 -10.37 17.10 1.66
N LEU A 32 -10.64 17.01 2.95
CA LEU A 32 -10.94 15.73 3.60
C LEU A 32 -12.31 15.80 4.24
N ASP A 33 -13.10 14.74 4.03
CA ASP A 33 -14.43 14.54 4.59
C ASP A 33 -15.42 15.67 4.25
N VAL A 34 -15.38 16.17 3.01
CA VAL A 34 -16.23 17.30 2.60
C VAL A 34 -17.57 16.83 2.07
N ARG A 35 -18.62 17.65 2.20
CA ARG A 35 -19.95 17.41 1.61
C ARG A 35 -20.31 18.54 0.67
N LEU A 36 -20.49 18.23 -0.61
CA LEU A 36 -20.79 19.19 -1.67
C LEU A 36 -22.09 18.80 -2.37
N GLU A 37 -23.13 19.64 -2.27
CA GLU A 37 -24.44 19.36 -2.86
C GLU A 37 -25.07 20.59 -3.49
N GLY A 38 -25.75 20.42 -4.63
CA GLY A 38 -26.69 21.41 -5.16
C GLY A 38 -28.02 20.74 -5.43
N THR A 39 -29.06 21.07 -4.66
CA THR A 39 -30.37 20.39 -4.75
C THR A 39 -31.03 20.60 -6.12
N ASP A 40 -31.02 21.84 -6.63
CA ASP A 40 -31.47 22.19 -7.98
C ASP A 40 -30.27 22.62 -8.84
N MET A 41 -29.63 21.67 -9.51
CA MET A 41 -28.64 21.96 -10.56
C MET A 41 -29.35 22.23 -11.89
N PHE A 42 -29.42 23.50 -12.28
CA PHE A 42 -30.05 23.94 -13.53
C PHE A 42 -29.36 23.38 -14.80
N ALA A 43 -28.13 22.86 -14.66
CA ALA A 43 -27.39 22.20 -15.74
C ALA A 43 -26.72 20.91 -15.21
N PRO A 44 -27.31 19.72 -15.43
CA PRO A 44 -26.72 18.42 -15.10
C PRO A 44 -25.33 18.17 -15.73
N SER A 45 -24.93 19.00 -16.70
CA SER A 45 -23.67 18.94 -17.42
C SER A 45 -22.52 19.71 -16.78
N LYS A 46 -22.75 20.44 -15.67
CA LYS A 46 -21.69 21.21 -15.01
C LYS A 46 -21.16 20.48 -13.77
N PRO A 47 -19.83 20.35 -13.60
CA PRO A 47 -19.24 19.72 -12.42
C PRO A 47 -19.28 20.64 -11.19
N LEU A 48 -19.43 20.06 -9.99
CA LEU A 48 -19.35 20.80 -8.73
C LEU A 48 -17.90 20.98 -8.24
N VAL A 49 -17.00 20.10 -8.71
CA VAL A 49 -15.56 20.17 -8.46
C VAL A 49 -14.86 20.19 -9.81
N ILE A 50 -14.07 21.25 -10.04
CA ILE A 50 -13.21 21.38 -11.21
C ILE A 50 -11.77 21.45 -10.73
N ILE A 51 -10.95 20.52 -11.23
CA ILE A 51 -9.50 20.57 -11.07
C ILE A 51 -8.90 20.76 -12.45
N ASP A 52 -8.30 21.91 -12.65
CA ASP A 52 -7.71 22.31 -13.91
C ASP A 52 -6.41 21.52 -14.18
N ASP A 53 -6.14 21.22 -15.44
CA ASP A 53 -4.96 20.48 -15.89
C ASP A 53 -3.65 21.20 -15.56
N SER A 54 -3.67 22.48 -15.17
CA SER A 54 -2.51 23.18 -14.63
C SER A 54 -2.07 22.68 -13.24
N SER A 55 -2.92 21.94 -12.51
CA SER A 55 -2.67 21.50 -11.13
C SER A 55 -2.18 20.04 -11.01
N TYR A 56 -1.66 19.63 -9.85
CA TYR A 56 -1.10 18.29 -9.63
C TYR A 56 -1.08 17.89 -8.16
N GLY A 57 -1.35 16.61 -7.86
CA GLY A 57 -1.16 16.02 -6.54
C GLY A 57 -2.21 16.45 -5.50
N ASN A 58 -3.38 16.88 -5.94
CA ASN A 58 -4.49 17.20 -5.05
C ASN A 58 -5.10 15.92 -4.45
N VAL A 59 -5.58 16.03 -3.21
CA VAL A 59 -6.27 14.94 -2.50
C VAL A 59 -7.62 15.46 -2.05
N MET A 60 -8.70 14.81 -2.45
CA MET A 60 -10.04 15.23 -2.11
C MET A 60 -10.88 14.01 -1.73
N THR A 61 -11.42 13.97 -0.52
CA THR A 61 -12.34 12.91 -0.09
C THR A 61 -13.65 13.49 0.39
N GLY A 62 -14.77 12.84 0.10
CA GLY A 62 -16.06 13.34 0.57
C GLY A 62 -17.29 12.73 -0.07
N MET A 63 -18.42 13.41 0.12
CA MET A 63 -19.69 13.09 -0.51
C MET A 63 -20.09 14.15 -1.53
N LEU A 64 -20.49 13.71 -2.72
CA LEU A 64 -20.93 14.56 -3.82
C LEU A 64 -22.40 14.26 -4.16
N GLY A 65 -23.24 15.28 -4.06
CA GLY A 65 -24.65 15.20 -4.42
C GLY A 65 -24.89 15.57 -5.89
N HIS A 66 -25.61 14.72 -6.60
CA HIS A 66 -26.39 15.07 -7.81
C HIS A 66 -25.62 15.46 -9.10
N THR A 67 -24.27 15.41 -9.15
CA THR A 67 -23.49 15.65 -10.38
C THR A 67 -22.17 14.84 -10.44
N HIS A 68 -21.16 15.30 -11.20
CA HIS A 68 -19.86 14.70 -11.44
C HIS A 68 -18.69 15.66 -11.14
N ILE A 69 -17.49 15.12 -11.22
CA ILE A 69 -16.22 15.83 -11.06
C ILE A 69 -15.54 15.95 -12.42
N GLN A 70 -14.88 17.06 -12.67
CA GLN A 70 -14.00 17.24 -13.82
C GLN A 70 -12.56 17.39 -13.33
N ALA A 71 -11.75 16.36 -13.57
CA ALA A 71 -10.34 16.34 -13.22
C ALA A 71 -9.56 15.36 -14.10
N ASP A 72 -8.29 15.66 -14.39
CA ASP A 72 -7.33 14.67 -14.87
C ASP A 72 -6.87 13.80 -13.68
N LEU A 73 -7.43 12.59 -13.60
CA LEU A 73 -7.15 11.62 -12.54
C LEU A 73 -5.74 11.01 -12.63
N ASN A 74 -5.04 11.11 -13.77
CA ASN A 74 -3.65 10.70 -13.87
C ASN A 74 -2.72 11.66 -13.11
N ARG A 75 -3.13 12.93 -12.98
CA ARG A 75 -2.37 13.99 -12.31
C ARG A 75 -2.83 14.24 -10.87
N ASN A 76 -4.05 13.82 -10.54
CA ASN A 76 -4.65 13.99 -9.24
C ASN A 76 -5.31 12.69 -8.82
N PRO A 77 -4.51 11.63 -8.56
CA PRO A 77 -5.06 10.34 -8.24
C PRO A 77 -5.95 10.47 -7.02
N GLY A 78 -5.52 11.13 -5.93
CA GLY A 78 -6.20 11.21 -4.63
C GLY A 78 -7.61 11.82 -4.54
N ILE A 79 -8.36 11.98 -5.62
CA ILE A 79 -9.75 12.47 -5.64
C ILE A 79 -10.73 11.29 -5.55
N ASP A 80 -11.42 11.18 -4.42
CA ASP A 80 -12.44 10.16 -4.14
C ASP A 80 -13.70 10.81 -3.57
N PHE A 81 -14.77 10.92 -4.36
CA PHE A 81 -16.07 11.35 -3.85
C PHE A 81 -17.13 10.29 -4.06
N THR A 82 -17.84 9.97 -3.00
CA THR A 82 -18.95 9.01 -3.01
C THR A 82 -20.28 9.75 -3.17
N GLY A 83 -21.24 9.20 -3.92
CA GLY A 83 -22.53 9.86 -4.12
C GLY A 83 -23.64 8.88 -4.51
N GLY A 84 -24.90 9.25 -4.27
CA GLY A 84 -26.06 8.41 -4.59
C GLY A 84 -26.24 8.06 -6.07
N LYS A 85 -25.47 8.68 -6.98
CA LYS A 85 -25.43 8.42 -8.43
C LYS A 85 -24.01 8.30 -9.01
N THR A 86 -22.98 8.35 -8.17
CA THR A 86 -21.56 8.26 -8.58
C THR A 86 -20.83 7.30 -7.65
N VAL A 87 -20.29 6.22 -8.22
CA VAL A 87 -19.32 5.37 -7.53
C VAL A 87 -18.01 6.14 -7.42
N GLY A 88 -17.52 6.32 -6.20
CA GLY A 88 -16.19 6.89 -5.96
C GLY A 88 -15.14 6.06 -6.69
N LEU A 89 -14.22 6.75 -7.36
CA LEU A 89 -13.05 6.12 -7.96
C LEU A 89 -11.95 6.16 -6.91
N ASP A 90 -11.75 5.02 -6.24
CA ASP A 90 -10.70 4.82 -5.24
C ASP A 90 -9.32 4.92 -5.91
N PRO A 91 -8.47 5.86 -5.48
CA PRO A 91 -7.18 6.09 -6.09
C PRO A 91 -6.02 5.56 -5.25
N ALA A 92 -6.02 4.25 -5.02
CA ALA A 92 -4.83 3.41 -4.88
C ALA A 92 -5.26 1.93 -5.06
N PRO A 93 -4.43 1.08 -5.70
CA PRO A 93 -4.91 0.28 -6.82
C PRO A 93 -5.39 -1.12 -6.43
N VAL A 94 -6.45 -1.60 -7.09
CA VAL A 94 -6.75 -3.05 -7.20
C VAL A 94 -5.82 -3.71 -8.25
N ASN A 95 -4.69 -3.08 -8.59
CA ASN A 95 -3.73 -3.66 -9.53
C ASN A 95 -3.08 -4.88 -8.89
N MET A 96 -3.43 -6.04 -9.43
CA MET A 96 -3.01 -7.36 -8.97
C MET A 96 -1.55 -7.69 -9.32
N LEU A 97 -0.91 -6.85 -10.14
CA LEU A 97 0.48 -7.02 -10.54
C LEU A 97 1.40 -6.35 -9.51
N TRP A 98 2.20 -7.16 -8.82
CA TRP A 98 3.34 -6.64 -8.06
C TRP A 98 4.38 -6.09 -9.03
N ASN A 99 5.08 -5.03 -8.60
CA ASN A 99 6.09 -4.36 -9.42
C ASN A 99 5.56 -3.90 -10.80
N ALA A 100 4.36 -3.32 -10.84
CA ALA A 100 3.86 -2.62 -12.02
C ALA A 100 4.70 -1.39 -12.42
N ALA A 101 5.61 -0.94 -11.54
CA ALA A 101 6.55 0.14 -11.80
C ALA A 101 7.88 -0.30 -12.44
N PHE A 102 8.10 -1.61 -12.66
CA PHE A 102 9.34 -2.16 -13.21
C PHE A 102 10.62 -1.75 -12.45
N ILE A 103 10.52 -1.63 -11.13
CA ILE A 103 11.65 -1.32 -10.24
C ILE A 103 12.51 -2.59 -10.03
N GLY A 104 13.83 -2.39 -9.99
CA GLY A 104 14.78 -3.46 -9.66
C GLY A 104 15.12 -4.38 -10.82
N PHE A 105 14.95 -3.96 -12.07
CA PHE A 105 15.47 -4.69 -13.22
C PHE A 105 17.02 -4.75 -13.19
N ASP A 106 17.57 -5.96 -13.29
CA ASP A 106 19.00 -6.20 -13.44
C ASP A 106 19.30 -6.71 -14.85
N ALA A 107 19.93 -5.86 -15.65
CA ALA A 107 20.28 -6.15 -17.03
C ALA A 107 21.27 -7.33 -17.18
N ASN A 108 22.15 -7.56 -16.19
CA ASN A 108 23.16 -8.62 -16.26
C ASN A 108 22.54 -9.99 -16.06
N SER A 109 21.69 -10.12 -15.03
CA SER A 109 20.99 -11.37 -14.73
C SER A 109 19.70 -11.55 -15.52
N ARG A 110 19.24 -10.50 -16.23
CA ARG A 110 17.95 -10.43 -16.93
C ARG A 110 16.79 -10.79 -16.00
N THR A 111 16.86 -10.31 -14.76
CA THR A 111 15.83 -10.56 -13.76
C THR A 111 15.05 -9.29 -13.47
N MET A 112 13.74 -9.44 -13.29
CA MET A 112 12.85 -8.38 -12.84
C MET A 112 11.92 -8.93 -11.77
N PRO A 113 11.94 -8.38 -10.53
CA PRO A 113 11.10 -8.89 -9.46
C PRO A 113 9.62 -8.94 -9.88
N GLY A 114 9.01 -10.13 -9.82
CA GLY A 114 7.60 -10.37 -10.13
C GLY A 114 7.30 -10.67 -11.59
N TRP A 115 8.29 -10.57 -12.47
CA TRP A 115 8.11 -10.71 -13.90
C TRP A 115 9.05 -11.75 -14.48
N SER A 116 8.50 -12.64 -15.29
CA SER A 116 9.27 -13.57 -16.08
C SER A 116 9.54 -12.99 -17.45
N LEU A 117 10.81 -13.00 -17.82
CA LEU A 117 11.31 -12.55 -19.11
C LEU A 117 11.83 -13.78 -19.89
N PRO A 118 10.96 -14.65 -20.45
CA PRO A 118 11.38 -15.85 -21.16
C PRO A 118 11.99 -15.53 -22.53
N GLY A 119 12.95 -16.36 -22.95
CA GLY A 119 13.58 -16.29 -24.26
C GLY A 119 14.81 -15.38 -24.30
N THR A 120 15.53 -15.42 -25.42
CA THR A 120 16.77 -14.65 -25.66
C THR A 120 16.69 -13.78 -26.92
N ASN A 121 15.53 -13.73 -27.56
CA ASN A 121 15.28 -13.03 -28.83
C ASN A 121 14.94 -11.54 -28.65
N TRP A 122 15.39 -10.94 -27.56
CA TRP A 122 15.12 -9.55 -27.20
C TRP A 122 16.28 -8.99 -26.35
N GLU A 123 16.41 -7.68 -26.40
CA GLU A 123 17.24 -6.89 -25.50
C GLU A 123 16.33 -5.92 -24.73
N ILE A 124 16.48 -5.86 -23.39
CA ILE A 124 15.72 -4.94 -22.54
C ILE A 124 16.69 -3.96 -21.91
N SER A 125 16.35 -2.68 -22.01
CA SER A 125 16.99 -1.60 -21.27
C SER A 125 15.95 -0.79 -20.50
N VAL A 126 16.39 -0.14 -19.42
CA VAL A 126 15.56 0.81 -18.67
C VAL A 126 15.89 2.20 -19.19
N LEU A 127 14.88 2.94 -19.63
CA LEU A 127 15.06 4.32 -20.07
C LEU A 127 15.23 5.27 -18.88
N ASP A 128 15.74 6.47 -19.18
CA ASP A 128 15.88 7.54 -18.19
C ASP A 128 14.52 7.96 -17.61
N ASP A 129 14.52 8.46 -16.38
CA ASP A 129 13.29 8.86 -15.67
C ASP A 129 12.56 10.02 -16.34
N SER A 130 13.26 10.80 -17.18
CA SER A 130 12.64 11.83 -18.02
C SER A 130 11.72 11.29 -19.13
N GLU A 131 11.83 10.01 -19.48
CA GLU A 131 10.98 9.33 -20.46
C GLU A 131 9.73 8.69 -19.83
N ALA A 132 9.62 8.73 -18.50
CA ALA A 132 8.58 8.03 -17.78
C ALA A 132 7.19 8.68 -17.97
N LEU A 133 6.21 7.87 -18.38
CA LEU A 133 4.80 8.28 -18.43
C LEU A 133 4.27 8.64 -17.03
N HIS A 134 4.76 7.94 -16.00
CA HIS A 134 4.45 8.19 -14.60
C HIS A 134 5.75 8.32 -13.80
N ALA A 135 5.83 9.32 -12.92
CA ALA A 135 7.07 9.68 -12.21
C ALA A 135 7.63 8.57 -11.29
N ASP A 136 6.79 7.62 -10.89
CA ASP A 136 7.13 6.48 -10.02
C ASP A 136 7.35 5.17 -10.81
N HIS A 137 7.19 5.19 -12.13
CA HIS A 137 7.37 4.03 -12.99
C HIS A 137 8.66 4.14 -13.79
N LYS A 138 9.28 2.99 -14.04
CA LYS A 138 10.33 2.86 -15.04
C LYS A 138 9.71 2.51 -16.39
N VAL A 139 10.38 2.95 -17.46
CA VAL A 139 10.05 2.55 -18.83
C VAL A 139 11.07 1.51 -19.27
N LEU A 140 10.58 0.35 -19.70
CA LEU A 140 11.41 -0.67 -20.32
C LEU A 140 11.37 -0.48 -21.83
N ARG A 141 12.53 -0.30 -22.45
CA ARG A 141 12.68 -0.44 -23.89
C ARG A 141 12.95 -1.89 -24.23
N VAL A 142 12.18 -2.44 -25.15
CA VAL A 142 12.34 -3.79 -25.68
C VAL A 142 12.76 -3.67 -27.14
N ASP A 143 14.00 -4.04 -27.44
CA ASP A 143 14.50 -4.15 -28.80
C ASP A 143 14.31 -5.61 -29.27
N TYR A 144 13.49 -5.81 -30.29
CA TYR A 144 13.10 -7.13 -30.76
C TYR A 144 14.12 -7.67 -31.77
N LEU A 145 14.83 -8.74 -31.39
CA LEU A 145 15.97 -9.26 -32.16
C LEU A 145 15.57 -10.20 -33.32
N ASN A 146 14.27 -10.29 -33.65
CA ASN A 146 13.75 -10.91 -34.87
C ASN A 146 14.09 -12.41 -35.12
N TYR A 147 14.48 -13.17 -34.08
CA TYR A 147 14.86 -14.60 -34.20
C TYR A 147 13.68 -15.60 -34.22
N GLY A 148 12.50 -15.17 -34.70
CA GLY A 148 11.32 -16.03 -34.87
C GLY A 148 10.50 -16.21 -33.60
N GLY A 149 9.32 -15.56 -33.58
CA GLY A 149 8.32 -15.71 -32.52
C GLY A 149 8.28 -14.52 -31.55
N ALA A 150 7.14 -14.31 -30.89
CA ALA A 150 6.93 -13.19 -29.98
C ALA A 150 7.73 -13.34 -28.67
N PHE A 151 8.31 -12.25 -28.17
CA PHE A 151 8.70 -12.15 -26.78
C PHE A 151 7.43 -12.08 -25.92
N LYS A 152 7.42 -12.81 -24.80
CA LYS A 152 6.25 -12.88 -23.90
C LYS A 152 6.63 -12.33 -22.54
N LEU A 153 6.30 -11.06 -22.29
CA LEU A 153 6.38 -10.52 -20.94
C LEU A 153 5.21 -11.10 -20.12
N LYS A 154 5.52 -11.87 -19.08
CA LYS A 154 4.49 -12.51 -18.24
C LYS A 154 4.79 -12.27 -16.76
N TYR A 155 3.75 -12.21 -15.96
CA TYR A 155 3.87 -12.10 -14.51
C TYR A 155 4.16 -13.47 -13.89
N ASP A 156 5.06 -13.54 -12.90
CA ASP A 156 5.59 -14.82 -12.36
C ASP A 156 4.51 -15.66 -11.67
N VAL A 157 3.67 -15.02 -10.84
CA VAL A 157 2.66 -15.71 -10.01
C VAL A 157 1.37 -14.92 -10.02
N LEU A 158 0.46 -15.26 -10.94
CA LEU A 158 -0.85 -14.60 -11.01
C LEU A 158 -1.67 -14.87 -9.74
N PRO A 159 -2.16 -13.82 -9.05
CA PRO A 159 -3.00 -14.01 -7.88
C PRO A 159 -4.33 -14.63 -8.29
N LYS A 160 -4.81 -15.64 -7.56
CA LYS A 160 -6.09 -16.29 -7.89
C LYS A 160 -7.25 -15.43 -7.41
N SER A 161 -8.31 -15.40 -8.20
CA SER A 161 -9.61 -14.84 -7.79
C SER A 161 -10.71 -15.87 -8.05
N ASN A 162 -11.24 -16.45 -6.98
CA ASN A 162 -12.34 -17.41 -7.08
C ASN A 162 -13.72 -16.73 -7.21
N GLY A 163 -13.79 -15.41 -7.03
CA GLY A 163 -15.05 -14.65 -7.02
C GLY A 163 -15.38 -13.92 -8.32
N HIS A 164 -14.47 -13.90 -9.30
CA HIS A 164 -14.63 -13.12 -10.53
C HIS A 164 -14.47 -14.00 -11.77
N SER A 165 -15.35 -13.85 -12.75
CA SER A 165 -15.27 -14.59 -14.04
C SER A 165 -14.58 -13.78 -15.14
N PHE A 166 -14.40 -12.48 -14.94
CA PHE A 166 -13.74 -11.57 -15.87
C PHE A 166 -12.42 -11.08 -15.29
N VAL A 167 -11.48 -10.79 -16.19
CA VAL A 167 -10.24 -10.08 -15.90
C VAL A 167 -10.10 -8.95 -16.91
N THR A 168 -9.58 -7.81 -16.45
CA THR A 168 -9.19 -6.68 -17.27
C THR A 168 -7.70 -6.46 -17.07
N PHE A 169 -6.93 -6.44 -18.15
CA PHE A 169 -5.49 -6.26 -18.07
C PHE A 169 -4.97 -5.52 -19.30
N GLY A 170 -3.86 -4.82 -19.13
CA GLY A 170 -3.22 -4.07 -20.20
C GLY A 170 -1.92 -3.44 -19.76
N ILE A 171 -1.24 -2.79 -20.70
CA ILE A 171 0.03 -2.10 -20.48
C ILE A 171 0.07 -0.84 -21.35
N TYR A 172 0.71 0.21 -20.86
CA TYR A 172 1.03 1.35 -21.71
C TYR A 172 2.24 1.02 -22.56
N ALA A 173 2.11 1.25 -23.86
CA ALA A 173 3.17 1.00 -24.83
C ALA A 173 3.35 2.19 -25.76
N ARG A 174 4.60 2.47 -26.16
CA ARG A 174 4.95 3.48 -27.16
C ARG A 174 5.82 2.83 -28.22
N SER A 175 5.38 2.90 -29.48
CA SER A 175 6.11 2.28 -30.60
C SER A 175 5.76 2.92 -31.94
N SER A 176 6.76 3.10 -32.81
CA SER A 176 6.57 3.47 -34.22
C SER A 176 6.34 2.27 -35.14
N VAL A 177 6.31 1.05 -34.60
CA VAL A 177 6.10 -0.20 -35.34
C VAL A 177 4.68 -0.67 -35.10
N ALA A 178 3.87 -0.71 -36.16
CA ALA A 178 2.51 -1.24 -36.08
C ALA A 178 2.53 -2.73 -35.69
N ASN A 179 1.59 -3.14 -34.84
CA ASN A 179 1.50 -4.49 -34.31
C ASN A 179 2.73 -4.95 -33.49
N SER A 180 3.48 -4.02 -32.90
CA SER A 180 4.64 -4.34 -32.07
C SER A 180 4.30 -5.04 -30.76
N ILE A 181 3.09 -4.82 -30.23
CA ILE A 181 2.63 -5.42 -28.98
C ILE A 181 1.12 -5.64 -28.98
N SER A 182 0.69 -6.73 -28.35
CA SER A 182 -0.70 -6.99 -27.98
C SER A 182 -0.79 -7.62 -26.59
N SER A 183 -1.84 -7.33 -25.84
CA SER A 183 -2.22 -8.12 -24.66
C SER A 183 -2.77 -9.47 -25.14
N ALA A 184 -2.41 -10.56 -24.48
CA ALA A 184 -2.83 -11.90 -24.88
C ALA A 184 -3.14 -12.79 -23.68
N MET A 185 -4.07 -13.72 -23.87
CA MET A 185 -4.45 -14.73 -22.90
C MET A 185 -4.57 -16.09 -23.56
N ARG A 186 -4.14 -17.13 -22.86
CA ARG A 186 -4.26 -18.52 -23.30
C ARG A 186 -5.17 -19.29 -22.35
N TYR A 187 -6.14 -20.02 -22.89
CA TYR A 187 -6.98 -20.96 -22.15
C TYR A 187 -6.27 -22.31 -21.98
N GLU A 188 -6.68 -23.11 -20.99
CA GLU A 188 -6.18 -24.49 -20.82
C GLU A 188 -6.39 -25.34 -22.09
N SER A 189 -7.46 -25.09 -22.84
CA SER A 189 -7.73 -25.72 -24.15
C SER A 189 -6.65 -25.45 -25.21
N GLY A 190 -5.76 -24.49 -24.97
CA GLY A 190 -4.73 -24.04 -25.89
C GLY A 190 -5.14 -22.86 -26.78
N SER A 191 -6.43 -22.48 -26.80
CA SER A 191 -6.91 -21.31 -27.53
C SER A 191 -6.29 -20.03 -26.99
N ILE A 192 -5.95 -19.10 -27.90
CA ILE A 192 -5.38 -17.79 -27.55
C ILE A 192 -6.35 -16.71 -28.02
N ILE A 193 -6.61 -15.73 -27.16
CA ILE A 193 -7.25 -14.47 -27.53
C ILE A 193 -6.27 -13.33 -27.32
N ALA A 194 -6.40 -12.28 -28.14
CA ALA A 194 -5.53 -11.12 -28.11
C ALA A 194 -6.36 -9.83 -28.18
N SER A 195 -5.80 -8.75 -27.63
CA SER A 195 -6.35 -7.40 -27.77
C SER A 195 -6.09 -6.89 -29.19
N ILE A 196 -6.59 -5.68 -29.46
CA ILE A 196 -6.05 -4.87 -30.56
C ILE A 196 -4.56 -4.59 -30.25
N SER A 197 -3.73 -4.63 -31.29
CA SER A 197 -2.30 -4.37 -31.18
C SER A 197 -2.01 -2.87 -31.28
N HIS A 198 -0.81 -2.47 -30.85
CA HIS A 198 -0.34 -1.08 -30.97
C HIS A 198 -0.40 -0.58 -32.43
N SER A 199 -0.86 0.66 -32.62
CA SER A 199 -1.12 1.20 -33.96
C SER A 199 0.14 1.48 -34.78
N GLY A 200 1.26 1.77 -34.10
CA GLY A 200 2.51 2.24 -34.71
C GLY A 200 2.60 3.77 -34.80
N SER A 201 1.75 4.49 -34.06
CA SER A 201 1.69 5.95 -34.02
C SER A 201 2.96 6.64 -33.51
N GLY A 202 3.81 5.95 -32.76
CA GLY A 202 4.93 6.55 -32.02
C GLY A 202 4.53 7.19 -30.69
N GLU A 203 3.24 7.17 -30.33
CA GLU A 203 2.70 7.73 -29.09
C GLU A 203 2.41 6.65 -28.05
N TRP A 204 2.16 7.06 -26.80
CA TRP A 204 1.72 6.14 -25.74
C TRP A 204 0.27 5.69 -25.96
N GLU A 205 0.06 4.38 -26.08
CA GLU A 205 -1.24 3.74 -26.20
C GLU A 205 -1.44 2.70 -25.10
N PHE A 206 -2.64 2.64 -24.54
CA PHE A 206 -2.99 1.56 -23.62
C PHE A 206 -3.41 0.32 -24.41
N ILE A 207 -2.63 -0.75 -24.28
CA ILE A 207 -2.83 -2.02 -24.98
C ILE A 207 -3.38 -3.04 -24.00
N GLY A 208 -4.69 -3.23 -24.00
CA GLY A 208 -5.37 -4.10 -23.03
C GLY A 208 -6.68 -4.70 -23.54
N MET A 209 -7.25 -5.60 -22.74
CA MET A 209 -8.57 -6.18 -22.98
C MET A 209 -9.27 -6.56 -21.67
N SER A 210 -10.57 -6.74 -21.75
CA SER A 210 -11.37 -7.43 -20.74
C SER A 210 -11.90 -8.74 -21.31
N ALA A 211 -11.69 -9.85 -20.61
CA ALA A 211 -12.08 -11.16 -21.10
C ALA A 211 -12.49 -12.12 -19.97
N LEU A 212 -13.26 -13.15 -20.34
CA LEU A 212 -13.47 -14.32 -19.49
C LEU A 212 -12.17 -15.11 -19.42
N TYR A 213 -11.70 -15.46 -18.23
CA TYR A 213 -10.45 -16.20 -18.05
C TYR A 213 -10.66 -17.56 -17.42
N ASP A 214 -9.65 -18.42 -17.57
CA ASP A 214 -9.59 -19.72 -16.89
C ASP A 214 -9.19 -19.51 -15.42
N GLN A 215 -10.12 -19.73 -14.50
CA GLN A 215 -9.87 -19.57 -13.06
C GLN A 215 -8.89 -20.62 -12.51
N THR A 216 -8.81 -21.77 -13.16
CA THR A 216 -7.97 -22.90 -12.73
C THR A 216 -6.55 -22.83 -13.28
N ALA A 217 -6.38 -22.29 -14.49
CA ALA A 217 -5.09 -22.12 -15.16
C ALA A 217 -4.96 -20.74 -15.85
N PRO A 218 -5.01 -19.62 -15.10
CA PRO A 218 -4.90 -18.29 -15.71
C PRO A 218 -3.54 -18.09 -16.37
N TYR A 219 -3.53 -17.65 -17.63
CA TYR A 219 -2.31 -17.39 -18.37
C TYR A 219 -2.45 -16.12 -19.22
N PHE A 220 -1.93 -15.01 -18.69
CA PHE A 220 -1.91 -13.70 -19.35
C PHE A 220 -0.46 -13.30 -19.66
N TYR A 221 -0.25 -12.65 -20.80
CA TYR A 221 1.06 -12.14 -21.18
C TYR A 221 0.92 -10.99 -22.18
N PHE A 222 1.95 -10.16 -22.27
CA PHE A 222 2.08 -9.19 -23.34
C PHE A 222 2.96 -9.80 -24.44
N SER A 223 2.39 -9.92 -25.63
CA SER A 223 3.03 -10.50 -26.81
C SER A 223 3.72 -9.39 -27.58
N ILE A 224 5.05 -9.37 -27.58
CA ILE A 224 5.88 -8.34 -28.20
C ILE A 224 6.56 -8.93 -29.45
N THR A 225 6.33 -8.30 -30.59
CA THR A 225 6.77 -8.73 -31.93
C THR A 225 7.52 -7.64 -32.69
N GLY A 226 7.75 -6.49 -32.08
CA GLY A 226 8.56 -5.40 -32.63
C GLY A 226 9.07 -4.50 -31.51
N ASP A 227 9.87 -3.51 -31.87
CA ASP A 227 10.48 -2.58 -30.92
C ASP A 227 9.41 -1.76 -30.20
N VAL A 228 9.46 -1.72 -28.87
CA VAL A 228 8.43 -1.08 -28.05
C VAL A 228 8.98 -0.62 -26.70
N ASP A 229 8.56 0.57 -26.28
CA ASP A 229 8.73 1.05 -24.92
C ASP A 229 7.47 0.70 -24.12
N ILE A 230 7.61 0.13 -22.93
CA ILE A 230 6.47 -0.32 -22.10
C ILE A 230 6.57 0.17 -20.66
N THR A 231 5.42 0.47 -20.05
CA THR A 231 5.32 0.86 -18.65
C THR A 231 3.92 0.61 -18.07
N ALA A 232 3.79 0.72 -16.75
CA ALA A 232 2.54 0.68 -16.01
C ALA A 232 1.56 -0.46 -16.42
N PRO A 233 1.99 -1.73 -16.45
CA PRO A 233 1.07 -2.84 -16.62
C PRO A 233 0.04 -2.88 -15.50
N THR A 234 -1.17 -3.28 -15.87
CA THR A 234 -2.32 -3.34 -14.99
C THR A 234 -3.04 -4.68 -15.13
N LEU A 235 -3.52 -5.23 -14.02
CA LEU A 235 -4.43 -6.36 -13.99
C LEU A 235 -5.42 -6.18 -12.85
N VAL A 236 -6.71 -6.29 -13.16
CA VAL A 236 -7.79 -6.24 -12.18
C VAL A 236 -8.79 -7.36 -12.48
N TYR A 237 -9.32 -7.99 -11.44
CA TYR A 237 -10.42 -8.94 -11.59
C TYR A 237 -11.76 -8.19 -11.63
N GLY A 238 -12.57 -8.49 -12.64
CA GLY A 238 -13.81 -7.76 -12.97
C GLY A 238 -13.73 -6.99 -14.29
N GLN A 239 -14.79 -6.21 -14.57
CA GLN A 239 -14.92 -5.36 -15.77
C GLN A 239 -14.61 -3.88 -15.49
N THR A 240 -14.07 -3.57 -14.31
CA THR A 240 -13.69 -2.20 -13.93
C THR A 240 -12.53 -1.72 -14.80
N PRO A 241 -12.52 -0.43 -15.23
CA PRO A 241 -11.39 0.13 -15.96
C PRO A 241 -10.09 -0.07 -15.17
N ALA A 242 -9.09 -0.65 -15.82
CA ALA A 242 -7.78 -0.80 -15.21
C ALA A 242 -7.14 0.58 -15.08
N THR A 243 -6.97 1.05 -13.84
CA THR A 243 -6.31 2.34 -13.57
C THR A 243 -4.85 2.05 -13.24
N PRO A 244 -3.88 2.69 -13.93
CA PRO A 244 -2.47 2.54 -13.62
C PRO A 244 -2.20 3.08 -12.21
N GLY A 245 -1.71 2.19 -11.35
CA GLY A 245 -1.23 2.51 -10.02
C GLY A 245 -0.32 1.39 -9.56
N ALA A 246 0.87 1.75 -9.08
CA ALA A 246 1.80 0.81 -8.46
C ALA A 246 1.63 0.86 -6.95
N SER A 247 1.74 -0.31 -6.29
CA SER A 247 1.95 -0.32 -4.84
C SER A 247 3.31 0.31 -4.53
N LEU A 248 3.40 1.12 -3.46
CA LEU A 248 4.68 1.67 -3.00
C LEU A 248 5.67 0.53 -2.73
N MET A 249 6.80 0.54 -3.44
CA MET A 249 7.88 -0.43 -3.26
C MET A 249 9.17 0.26 -2.84
N SER A 250 10.05 -0.46 -2.13
CA SER A 250 11.42 0.02 -1.94
C SER A 250 12.15 0.10 -3.29
N SER A 251 13.23 0.87 -3.36
CA SER A 251 14.12 0.92 -4.53
C SER A 251 14.71 -0.43 -4.94
N SER A 252 14.73 -1.40 -4.01
CA SER A 252 15.12 -2.79 -4.25
C SER A 252 13.97 -3.74 -4.62
N GLY A 253 12.73 -3.24 -4.70
CA GLY A 253 11.54 -4.04 -5.01
C GLY A 253 10.96 -4.84 -3.85
N ALA A 254 11.41 -4.64 -2.61
CA ALA A 254 10.93 -5.41 -1.46
C ALA A 254 9.51 -4.99 -1.01
N LYS A 255 8.68 -5.98 -0.66
CA LYS A 255 7.37 -5.79 -0.04
C LYS A 255 7.45 -6.04 1.47
N MET A 256 6.97 -5.11 2.29
CA MET A 256 6.63 -5.38 3.68
C MET A 256 5.10 -5.37 3.81
N SER A 257 4.49 -6.55 3.93
CA SER A 257 3.06 -6.67 4.26
C SER A 257 2.82 -7.88 5.15
N GLY A 258 2.13 -7.69 6.26
CA GLY A 258 1.74 -8.73 7.22
C GLY A 258 1.09 -8.12 8.46
N SER A 259 0.33 -8.91 9.21
CA SER A 259 -0.12 -8.52 10.56
C SER A 259 1.03 -8.77 11.54
N LEU A 260 1.41 -7.74 12.30
CA LEU A 260 2.35 -7.90 13.41
C LEU A 260 1.58 -8.46 14.61
N SER A 261 1.49 -9.78 14.73
CA SER A 261 0.96 -10.44 15.91
C SER A 261 2.02 -10.46 17.02
N LEU A 262 1.76 -9.73 18.10
CA LEU A 262 2.60 -9.76 19.29
C LEU A 262 2.13 -10.89 20.23
N GLY A 263 3.06 -11.65 20.78
CA GLY A 263 2.72 -12.72 21.72
C GLY A 263 2.37 -12.14 23.09
N LEU A 264 1.18 -12.48 23.61
CA LEU A 264 0.72 -12.14 24.96
C LEU A 264 0.84 -13.36 25.88
N THR A 265 1.46 -13.20 27.04
CA THR A 265 1.55 -14.24 28.08
C THR A 265 1.28 -13.64 29.45
N LYS A 266 0.67 -14.42 30.34
CA LYS A 266 0.54 -14.04 31.75
C LYS A 266 1.88 -14.13 32.48
N ALA A 267 2.21 -13.08 33.20
CA ALA A 267 3.30 -13.05 34.18
C ALA A 267 2.69 -13.16 35.57
N TYR A 268 3.05 -14.24 36.27
CA TYR A 268 2.59 -14.50 37.64
C TYR A 268 3.55 -13.91 38.67
N PRO A 269 3.06 -13.59 39.89
CA PRO A 269 3.90 -13.02 40.91
C PRO A 269 4.96 -14.03 41.38
N PRO A 270 6.16 -13.57 41.76
CA PRO A 270 7.19 -14.46 42.27
C PRO A 270 6.82 -15.03 43.65
N PRO A 271 7.46 -16.15 44.07
CA PRO A 271 7.24 -16.72 45.38
C PRO A 271 7.63 -15.74 46.50
N ALA A 272 7.04 -15.94 47.68
CA ALA A 272 7.24 -15.07 48.85
C ALA A 272 8.71 -14.94 49.30
N SER A 273 9.58 -15.89 48.95
CA SER A 273 11.02 -15.84 49.23
C SER A 273 11.77 -14.81 48.38
N THR A 274 11.23 -14.42 47.21
CA THR A 274 11.80 -13.41 46.31
C THR A 274 10.71 -12.49 45.75
N PRO A 275 9.95 -11.79 46.60
CA PRO A 275 8.68 -11.17 46.24
C PRO A 275 8.81 -10.00 45.25
N TYR A 276 10.04 -9.55 44.99
CA TYR A 276 10.36 -8.40 44.15
C TYR A 276 11.01 -8.76 42.81
N TYR A 277 11.31 -10.04 42.57
CA TYR A 277 12.10 -10.51 41.41
C TYR A 277 11.24 -11.28 40.44
N TRP A 278 10.71 -10.57 39.45
CA TRP A 278 9.83 -11.15 38.44
C TRP A 278 10.63 -11.91 37.39
N THR A 279 10.12 -13.06 36.97
CA THR A 279 10.74 -13.87 35.92
C THR A 279 9.74 -14.04 34.79
N LEU A 280 10.00 -13.37 33.67
CA LEU A 280 9.19 -13.43 32.47
C LEU A 280 9.71 -14.55 31.54
N PRO A 281 8.83 -15.37 30.96
CA PRO A 281 9.23 -16.45 30.07
C PRO A 281 9.72 -15.90 28.72
N LEU A 282 10.91 -16.34 28.26
CA LEU A 282 11.47 -15.91 26.98
C LEU A 282 10.61 -16.29 25.77
N ASN A 283 9.87 -17.40 25.87
CA ASN A 283 9.05 -17.94 24.80
C ASN A 283 7.57 -17.52 24.90
N GLY A 284 7.22 -16.64 25.86
CA GLY A 284 5.84 -16.19 26.08
C GLY A 284 5.40 -15.03 25.17
N GLY A 285 6.32 -14.48 24.37
CA GLY A 285 6.08 -13.30 23.55
C GLY A 285 6.74 -12.05 24.13
N ASN A 286 6.16 -10.90 23.80
CA ASN A 286 6.72 -9.58 24.13
C ASN A 286 5.69 -8.66 24.80
N ILE A 287 4.50 -9.17 25.09
CA ILE A 287 3.51 -8.52 25.94
C ILE A 287 3.24 -9.45 27.13
N PHE A 288 3.33 -8.91 28.34
CA PHE A 288 3.12 -9.64 29.58
C PHE A 288 1.95 -9.05 30.34
N ASP A 289 0.89 -9.84 30.48
CA ASP A 289 -0.26 -9.54 31.34
C ASP A 289 0.14 -9.80 32.80
N MET A 290 0.29 -8.74 33.59
CA MET A 290 0.83 -8.78 34.93
C MET A 290 -0.28 -9.16 35.92
N ASP A 291 -0.47 -10.46 36.10
CA ASP A 291 -1.47 -11.03 36.99
C ASP A 291 -0.99 -10.89 38.44
N MET A 292 -1.71 -10.12 39.25
CA MET A 292 -1.33 -9.85 40.65
C MET A 292 -1.98 -10.83 41.64
N GLU A 293 -2.77 -11.78 41.14
CA GLU A 293 -3.55 -12.76 41.91
C GLU A 293 -4.41 -12.08 43.00
N GLY A 294 -5.02 -10.95 42.68
CA GLY A 294 -5.87 -10.17 43.60
C GLY A 294 -5.12 -9.37 44.66
N ASN A 295 -3.79 -9.25 44.58
CA ASN A 295 -3.01 -8.34 45.42
C ASN A 295 -2.25 -7.31 44.58
N PRO A 296 -2.90 -6.20 44.20
CA PRO A 296 -2.29 -5.24 43.29
C PRO A 296 -1.22 -4.36 43.96
N SER A 297 -1.10 -4.35 45.29
CA SER A 297 -0.10 -3.52 46.01
C SER A 297 1.31 -4.14 46.02
N ARG A 298 1.73 -4.73 44.89
CA ARG A 298 3.05 -5.36 44.73
C ARG A 298 4.08 -4.38 44.21
N THR A 299 5.36 -4.68 44.48
CA THR A 299 6.49 -3.89 43.96
C THR A 299 7.40 -4.73 43.08
N ILE A 300 7.65 -4.27 41.87
CA ILE A 300 8.61 -4.85 40.92
C ILE A 300 9.92 -4.08 41.04
N ILE A 301 10.99 -4.76 41.46
CA ILE A 301 12.33 -4.16 41.58
C ILE A 301 13.25 -4.67 40.47
N ARG A 302 13.09 -5.93 40.05
CA ARG A 302 13.86 -6.53 38.96
C ARG A 302 13.01 -7.47 38.12
N ILE A 303 13.38 -7.57 36.84
CA ILE A 303 12.82 -8.48 35.85
C ILE A 303 13.96 -9.34 35.29
N ASN A 304 13.77 -10.66 35.30
CA ASN A 304 14.72 -11.68 34.87
C ASN A 304 16.11 -11.50 35.53
N HIS A 305 16.11 -11.61 36.87
CA HIS A 305 17.31 -11.52 37.71
C HIS A 305 18.34 -12.63 37.38
N SER A 306 19.56 -12.56 37.96
CA SER A 306 20.73 -13.40 37.64
C SER A 306 20.52 -14.92 37.57
N SER A 307 19.49 -15.49 38.21
CA SER A 307 19.18 -16.92 38.11
C SER A 307 18.22 -17.29 36.98
N ALA A 308 17.69 -16.33 36.24
CA ALA A 308 16.74 -16.51 35.15
C ALA A 308 17.38 -16.29 33.78
N ASN A 309 16.81 -16.91 32.75
CA ASN A 309 17.22 -16.68 31.37
C ASN A 309 16.97 -15.22 30.98
N ARG A 310 17.95 -14.58 30.34
CA ARG A 310 17.89 -13.16 29.97
C ARG A 310 17.43 -12.98 28.53
N PHE A 311 16.69 -11.90 28.29
CA PHE A 311 16.33 -11.51 26.93
C PHE A 311 17.57 -10.99 26.18
N PRO A 312 17.66 -11.23 24.85
CA PRO A 312 18.69 -10.63 24.01
C PRO A 312 18.69 -9.09 24.07
N ARG A 313 19.84 -8.48 23.77
CA ARG A 313 19.94 -7.02 23.65
C ARG A 313 18.98 -6.50 22.58
N GLY A 314 18.28 -5.42 22.88
CA GLY A 314 17.32 -4.78 21.99
C GLY A 314 15.90 -5.35 22.06
N THR A 315 15.65 -6.37 22.88
CA THR A 315 14.28 -6.86 23.09
C THR A 315 13.42 -5.79 23.76
N VAL A 316 12.28 -5.51 23.15
CA VAL A 316 11.22 -4.65 23.69
C VAL A 316 10.13 -5.52 24.28
N ILE A 317 9.74 -5.25 25.52
CA ILE A 317 8.62 -5.89 26.19
C ILE A 317 7.61 -4.83 26.64
N THR A 318 6.35 -5.22 26.75
CA THR A 318 5.29 -4.42 27.37
C THR A 318 4.73 -5.17 28.56
N LEU A 319 4.68 -4.50 29.72
CA LEU A 319 3.97 -4.98 30.90
C LEU A 319 2.59 -4.34 30.89
N LEU A 320 1.53 -5.14 30.90
CA LEU A 320 0.14 -4.69 31.02
C LEU A 320 -0.31 -4.90 32.46
N PHE A 321 -0.95 -3.90 33.05
CA PHE A 321 -1.46 -3.96 34.41
C PHE A 321 -2.99 -3.81 34.38
N PRO A 322 -3.74 -4.93 34.39
CA PRO A 322 -5.21 -4.88 34.47
C PRO A 322 -5.68 -4.26 35.78
N GLU A 323 -4.90 -4.38 36.86
CA GLU A 323 -5.24 -3.86 38.19
C GLU A 323 -4.37 -2.64 38.58
N ALA A 324 -4.99 -1.67 39.26
CA ALA A 324 -4.33 -0.48 39.79
C ALA A 324 -3.58 -0.77 41.12
N GLY A 325 -2.37 -0.22 41.28
CA GLY A 325 -1.62 -0.19 42.53
C GLY A 325 -0.23 -0.85 42.48
N THR A 326 0.12 -1.55 41.40
CA THR A 326 1.41 -2.20 41.27
C THR A 326 2.50 -1.17 41.03
N THR A 327 3.55 -1.20 41.84
CA THR A 327 4.66 -0.26 41.73
C THR A 327 5.82 -0.89 40.97
N VAL A 328 6.18 -0.38 39.80
CA VAL A 328 7.48 -0.63 39.17
C VAL A 328 8.47 0.41 39.70
N LYS A 329 9.50 -0.04 40.42
CA LYS A 329 10.43 0.85 41.10
C LYS A 329 11.51 1.35 40.16
N HIS A 330 11.67 2.67 40.05
CA HIS A 330 12.83 3.26 39.38
C HIS A 330 14.09 2.96 40.19
N ASN A 331 15.06 2.30 39.58
CA ASN A 331 16.32 1.91 40.21
C ASN A 331 17.41 1.58 39.17
N ALA A 332 18.56 1.07 39.63
CA ALA A 332 19.70 0.71 38.76
C ALA A 332 19.40 -0.39 37.71
N TYR A 333 18.36 -1.21 37.93
CA TYR A 333 17.95 -2.33 37.08
C TYR A 333 16.72 -2.01 36.23
N ILE A 334 15.88 -1.07 36.64
CA ILE A 334 14.73 -0.61 35.86
C ILE A 334 14.76 0.92 35.86
N GLN A 335 15.29 1.48 34.78
CA GLN A 335 15.42 2.91 34.56
C GLN A 335 14.15 3.44 33.91
N LEU A 336 13.25 3.92 34.75
CA LEU A 336 12.00 4.55 34.32
C LEU A 336 12.19 6.02 33.90
N ASN A 337 11.38 6.46 32.95
CA ASN A 337 11.31 7.85 32.52
C ASN A 337 10.94 8.74 33.72
N LYS A 338 11.45 9.98 33.72
CA LYS A 338 11.28 10.97 34.79
C LYS A 338 11.93 10.62 36.13
N ALA A 339 12.73 9.55 36.20
CA ALA A 339 13.43 9.11 37.41
C ALA A 339 12.52 8.86 38.63
N THR A 340 11.25 8.54 38.38
CA THR A 340 10.25 8.23 39.42
C THR A 340 9.69 6.83 39.23
N ASN A 341 9.20 6.22 40.31
CA ASN A 341 8.45 4.97 40.24
C ASN A 341 7.24 5.13 39.30
N PHE A 342 6.86 4.04 38.66
CA PHE A 342 5.58 3.89 37.99
C PHE A 342 4.64 3.15 38.94
N VAL A 343 3.46 3.73 39.19
CA VAL A 343 2.40 3.07 39.95
C VAL A 343 1.27 2.82 38.97
N SER A 344 0.88 1.56 38.79
CA SER A 344 -0.14 1.19 37.82
C SER A 344 -1.49 1.80 38.21
N THR A 345 -2.20 2.29 37.20
CA THR A 345 -3.65 2.49 37.20
C THR A 345 -4.29 1.31 36.44
N GLU A 346 -5.62 1.20 36.48
CA GLU A 346 -6.35 0.18 35.73
C GLU A 346 -6.05 0.32 34.23
N ASP A 347 -5.78 -0.81 33.56
CA ASP A 347 -5.40 -0.90 32.15
C ASP A 347 -4.15 -0.10 31.73
N SER A 348 -3.31 0.25 32.70
CA SER A 348 -2.05 0.94 32.42
C SER A 348 -0.99 0.00 31.84
N SER A 349 0.03 0.57 31.21
CA SER A 349 1.10 -0.22 30.61
C SER A 349 2.45 0.45 30.69
N LEU A 350 3.49 -0.37 30.68
CA LEU A 350 4.87 0.07 30.71
C LEU A 350 5.69 -0.69 29.67
N THR A 351 6.27 0.03 28.72
CA THR A 351 7.12 -0.56 27.67
C THR A 351 8.58 -0.32 27.99
N LEU A 352 9.34 -1.41 28.01
CA LEU A 352 10.74 -1.46 28.40
C LEU A 352 11.60 -2.07 27.28
N VAL A 353 12.83 -1.59 27.14
CA VAL A 353 13.86 -2.20 26.30
C VAL A 353 15.02 -2.71 27.16
N THR A 354 15.54 -3.91 26.87
CA THR A 354 16.76 -4.41 27.51
C THR A 354 18.00 -4.13 26.67
N HIS A 355 19.12 -3.88 27.34
CA HIS A 355 20.44 -3.77 26.71
C HIS A 355 21.19 -5.13 26.69
N GLY A 356 20.49 -6.24 26.90
CA GLY A 356 21.04 -7.61 26.91
C GLY A 356 21.54 -8.06 28.29
N SER A 357 21.22 -7.28 29.32
CA SER A 357 21.50 -7.61 30.72
C SER A 357 20.19 -7.64 31.53
N ALA A 358 20.26 -7.79 32.86
CA ALA A 358 19.09 -7.70 33.74
C ALA A 358 18.61 -6.24 33.95
N THR A 359 19.07 -5.31 33.11
CA THR A 359 18.72 -3.90 33.13
C THR A 359 17.72 -3.56 32.03
N TRP A 360 16.72 -2.77 32.40
CA TRP A 360 15.63 -2.34 31.53
C TRP A 360 15.56 -0.82 31.53
N THR A 361 15.33 -0.24 30.36
CA THR A 361 15.09 1.20 30.19
C THR A 361 13.68 1.38 29.67
N GLU A 362 12.92 2.27 30.27
CA GLU A 362 11.60 2.62 29.77
C GLU A 362 11.69 3.42 28.47
N ILE A 363 10.83 3.06 27.52
CA ILE A 363 10.68 3.78 26.26
C ILE A 363 9.28 4.36 26.07
N SER A 364 8.27 3.82 26.77
CA SER A 364 6.91 4.33 26.74
C SER A 364 6.15 3.91 27.99
N ARG A 365 5.11 4.66 28.36
CA ARG A 365 4.13 4.29 29.36
C ARG A 365 2.74 4.79 28.97
N ASN A 366 1.71 4.04 29.34
CA ASN A 366 0.33 4.47 29.41
C ASN A 366 -0.07 4.53 30.89
N SER A 367 -0.73 5.60 31.33
CA SER A 367 -1.08 5.84 32.74
C SER A 367 -2.56 6.18 32.89
#